data_AF-A0A9P1AXH6-F1
#
_entry.id   AF-A0A9P1AXH6-F1
#
_cell.length_a   1.000
_cell.length_b   1.000
_cell.length_c   1.000
_cell.angle_alpha   90.00
_cell.angle_beta   90.00
_cell.angle_gamma   90.00
#
_symmetry.space_group_name_H-M   'P 1'
#
loop_
_entity.id
_entity.type
_entity.pdbx_description
1 polymer ?
#
loop_
_entity_poly.entity_id
_entity_poly.type
_entity_poly.pdbx_seq_one_letter_code
_entity_poly.pdbx_strand_id
1 'polypeptide(L)'
;MPTISLMDEDFSHIPIINWFDSDDLLDETKVTYGEHFTLDGAETEVFSIEPYLRIRHRCSGTEREDFLDLSQFAPDPTGIIHVGRIVLSMQGYTVMPFHP
;
A
#
# COMPACT_ATOMS: atom_id res chain seq x y z
N MET A 1 -9.32 10.86 8.99
CA MET A 1 -9.23 9.39 9.06
C MET A 1 -8.67 8.94 7.73
N PRO A 2 -7.44 8.42 7.69
CA PRO A 2 -6.87 7.90 6.46
C PRO A 2 -7.62 6.67 5.94
N THR A 3 -7.64 6.53 4.62
CA THR A 3 -7.95 5.27 3.93
C THR A 3 -6.64 4.69 3.43
N ILE A 4 -6.38 3.43 3.75
CA ILE A 4 -5.20 2.68 3.31
C ILE A 4 -5.68 1.60 2.36
N SER A 5 -5.19 1.61 1.12
CA SER A 5 -5.45 0.59 0.12
C SER A 5 -4.15 -0.19 -0.14
N LEU A 6 -4.22 -1.52 -0.10
CA LEU A 6 -3.19 -2.41 -0.66
C LEU A 6 -3.50 -2.55 -2.14
N MET A 7 -2.51 -2.24 -2.97
CA MET A 7 -2.63 -2.16 -4.42
C MET A 7 -1.55 -3.01 -5.06
N ASP A 8 -1.78 -3.46 -6.30
CA ASP A 8 -0.75 -4.04 -7.17
C ASP A 8 -0.43 -3.10 -8.36
N GLU A 9 0.84 -2.94 -8.70
CA GLU A 9 1.26 -2.28 -9.96
C GLU A 9 1.29 -3.33 -11.09
N ASP A 10 0.37 -3.22 -12.05
CA ASP A 10 0.30 -4.14 -13.19
C ASP A 10 1.49 -3.91 -14.17
N PHE A 11 2.42 -4.88 -14.22
CA PHE A 11 3.47 -4.96 -15.25
C PHE A 11 3.22 -6.06 -16.31
N SER A 12 1.99 -6.58 -16.43
CA SER A 12 1.61 -7.57 -17.44
C SER A 12 1.57 -6.96 -18.87
N HIS A 13 2.74 -6.56 -19.37
CA HIS A 13 2.96 -6.03 -20.71
C HIS A 13 2.93 -7.17 -21.76
N ILE A 14 1.84 -7.93 -21.82
CA ILE A 14 1.54 -8.87 -22.90
C ILE A 14 0.61 -8.15 -23.90
N PRO A 15 1.09 -7.76 -25.10
CA PRO A 15 0.33 -6.91 -26.04
C PRO A 15 -0.90 -7.56 -26.70
N ILE A 16 -1.28 -8.78 -26.30
CA ILE A 16 -2.41 -9.54 -26.86
C ILE A 16 -3.62 -9.70 -25.91
N ILE A 17 -3.53 -9.31 -24.63
CA ILE A 17 -4.63 -9.42 -23.65
C ILE A 17 -4.89 -8.08 -22.94
N ASN A 18 -4.89 -6.99 -23.71
CA ASN A 18 -4.93 -5.63 -23.19
C ASN A 18 -6.33 -5.16 -22.73
N TRP A 19 -7.13 -6.00 -22.06
CA TRP A 19 -8.56 -5.71 -21.87
C TRP A 19 -8.99 -5.22 -20.48
N PHE A 20 -8.28 -5.49 -19.39
CA PHE A 20 -8.46 -4.94 -18.03
C PHE A 20 -7.12 -5.22 -17.29
N ASP A 21 -6.42 -4.30 -16.62
CA ASP A 21 -6.91 -3.63 -15.42
C ASP A 21 -6.20 -2.27 -15.13
N SER A 22 -6.86 -1.47 -14.28
CA SER A 22 -6.28 -0.37 -13.54
C SER A 22 -5.69 -0.91 -12.24
N ASP A 23 -4.58 -0.37 -11.71
CA ASP A 23 -4.00 -0.73 -10.40
C ASP A 23 -4.96 -1.52 -9.49
N ASP A 24 -4.67 -2.79 -9.25
CA ASP A 24 -5.62 -3.72 -8.66
C ASP A 24 -5.79 -3.43 -7.16
N LEU A 25 -7.01 -3.11 -6.74
CA LEU A 25 -7.31 -2.97 -5.31
C LEU A 25 -7.39 -4.36 -4.67
N LEU A 26 -6.35 -4.73 -3.92
CA LEU A 26 -6.28 -6.02 -3.24
C LEU A 26 -7.03 -6.00 -1.90
N ASP A 27 -6.90 -4.92 -1.12
CA ASP A 27 -7.61 -4.73 0.15
C ASP A 27 -7.70 -3.24 0.53
N GLU A 28 -8.68 -2.86 1.34
CA GLU A 28 -8.84 -1.47 1.82
C GLU A 28 -9.34 -1.39 3.26
N THR A 29 -8.76 -0.48 4.03
CA THR A 29 -9.26 -0.16 5.36
C THR A 29 -9.26 1.34 5.66
N LYS A 30 -10.09 1.76 6.60
CA LYS A 30 -10.08 3.10 7.18
C LYS A 30 -9.52 3.01 8.60
N VAL A 31 -8.48 3.78 8.87
CA VAL A 31 -7.77 3.73 10.15
C VAL A 31 -7.86 5.08 10.86
N THR A 32 -8.07 5.08 12.17
CA THR A 32 -8.00 6.31 12.96
C THR A 32 -6.54 6.69 13.19
N TYR A 33 -6.21 7.98 13.19
CA TYR A 33 -4.83 8.43 13.45
C TYR A 33 -4.34 7.91 14.79
N GLY A 34 -3.20 7.20 14.80
CA GLY A 34 -2.61 6.61 15.99
C GLY A 34 -2.98 5.14 16.23
N GLU A 35 -3.96 4.60 15.49
CA GLU A 35 -4.35 3.19 15.55
C GLU A 35 -3.56 2.34 14.55
N HIS A 36 -3.67 1.02 14.73
CA HIS A 36 -3.03 0.01 13.89
C HIS A 36 -3.95 -0.46 12.75
N PHE A 37 -3.36 -0.96 11.67
CA PHE A 37 -4.07 -1.62 10.59
C PHE A 37 -3.28 -2.86 10.12
N THR A 38 -4.01 -3.76 9.47
CA THR A 38 -3.47 -4.92 8.75
C THR A 38 -4.31 -5.07 7.49
N LEU A 39 -3.66 -5.40 6.38
CA LEU A 39 -4.29 -5.66 5.09
C LEU A 39 -3.80 -7.01 4.61
N ASP A 40 -4.67 -7.75 3.94
CA ASP A 40 -4.37 -9.06 3.34
C ASP A 40 -4.98 -9.10 1.96
N GLY A 41 -4.16 -9.37 0.95
CA GLY A 41 -4.54 -9.36 -0.44
C GLY A 41 -3.93 -10.54 -1.17
N ALA A 42 -4.66 -11.05 -2.16
CA ALA A 42 -4.19 -12.12 -3.01
C ALA A 42 -4.63 -11.85 -4.44
N GLU A 43 -3.71 -12.08 -5.38
CA GLU A 43 -3.98 -12.00 -6.80
C GLU A 43 -3.57 -13.30 -7.49
N THR A 44 -4.22 -13.61 -8.61
CA THR A 44 -3.82 -14.74 -9.46
C THR A 44 -3.19 -14.19 -10.73
N GLU A 45 -1.91 -13.82 -10.63
CA GLU A 45 -1.11 -13.42 -11.78
C GLU A 45 -0.22 -14.55 -12.29
N VAL A 46 0.08 -14.51 -13.60
CA VAL A 46 1.04 -15.43 -14.22
C VAL A 46 2.49 -15.02 -13.90
N PHE A 47 2.71 -13.76 -13.51
CA PHE A 47 4.01 -13.18 -13.18
C PHE A 47 4.11 -12.82 -11.69
N SER A 48 4.78 -11.71 -11.35
CA SER A 48 5.04 -11.26 -9.99
C SER A 48 4.18 -10.06 -9.65
N ILE A 49 3.52 -10.13 -8.49
CA ILE A 49 2.88 -8.98 -7.86
C ILE A 49 3.93 -7.93 -7.48
N GLU A 50 3.60 -6.66 -7.69
CA GLU A 50 4.38 -5.47 -7.33
C GLU A 50 3.58 -4.60 -6.34
N PRO A 51 3.42 -5.07 -5.08
CA PRO A 51 2.47 -4.47 -4.18
C PRO A 51 2.94 -3.14 -3.60
N TYR A 52 2.01 -2.21 -3.40
CA TYR A 52 2.25 -0.93 -2.74
C TYR A 52 1.05 -0.52 -1.88
N LEU A 53 1.26 0.41 -0.94
CA LEU A 53 0.15 1.05 -0.22
C LEU A 53 -0.17 2.42 -0.83
N ARG A 54 -1.44 2.62 -1.16
CA ARG A 54 -2.00 3.96 -1.44
C ARG A 54 -2.66 4.51 -0.18
N ILE A 55 -2.19 5.65 0.29
CA ILE A 55 -2.62 6.26 1.54
C ILE A 55 -3.33 7.58 1.26
N ARG A 56 -4.65 7.58 1.34
CA ARG A 56 -5.48 8.79 1.21
C ARG A 56 -5.73 9.40 2.58
N HIS A 57 -5.38 10.66 2.76
CA HIS A 57 -5.58 11.35 4.04
C HIS A 57 -5.87 12.84 3.88
N ARG A 58 -6.14 13.51 4.99
CA ARG A 58 -6.42 14.95 5.02
C ARG A 58 -5.58 15.65 6.07
N CYS A 59 -4.63 16.46 5.63
CA CYS A 59 -3.80 17.31 6.48
C CYS A 59 -4.27 18.76 6.36
N SER A 60 -4.59 19.40 7.49
CA SER A 60 -5.00 20.82 7.53
C SER A 60 -6.13 21.21 6.55
N GLY A 61 -7.06 20.30 6.30
CA GLY A 61 -8.19 20.51 5.39
C GLY A 61 -7.92 20.19 3.92
N THR A 62 -6.67 19.88 3.54
CA THR A 62 -6.29 19.51 2.18
C THR A 62 -6.21 17.99 2.04
N GLU A 63 -6.83 17.45 0.99
CA GLU A 63 -6.73 16.03 0.64
C GLU A 63 -5.36 15.72 0.05
N ARG A 64 -4.84 14.55 0.40
CA ARG A 64 -3.50 14.08 0.04
C ARG A 64 -3.56 12.60 -0.27
N GLU A 65 -2.66 12.20 -1.15
CA GLU A 65 -2.40 10.82 -1.49
C GLU A 65 -0.90 10.60 -1.46
N ASP A 66 -0.48 9.56 -0.77
CA ASP A 66 0.91 9.15 -0.62
C ASP A 66 1.03 7.66 -1.01
N PHE A 67 2.16 7.29 -1.60
CA PHE A 67 2.40 5.94 -2.12
C PHE A 67 3.63 5.33 -1.43
N LEU A 68 3.43 4.17 -0.80
CA LEU A 68 4.49 3.41 -0.15
C LEU A 68 4.75 2.12 -0.91
N ASP A 69 5.85 2.12 -1.67
CA ASP A 69 6.39 0.93 -2.32
C ASP A 69 6.76 -0.13 -1.27
N LEU A 70 6.16 -1.33 -1.35
CA LEU A 70 6.44 -2.41 -0.39
C LEU A 70 7.68 -3.23 -0.75
N SER A 71 8.23 -3.09 -1.96
CA SER A 71 9.44 -3.82 -2.40
C SER A 71 10.68 -3.47 -1.57
N GLN A 72 10.68 -2.31 -0.92
CA GLN A 72 11.77 -1.88 -0.03
C GLN A 72 11.75 -2.58 1.36
N PHE A 73 10.72 -3.36 1.67
CA PHE A 73 10.59 -4.06 2.95
C PHE A 73 10.76 -5.57 2.77
N ALA A 74 11.54 -6.20 3.65
CA ALA A 74 11.65 -7.64 3.68
C ALA A 74 10.49 -8.26 4.48
N PRO A 75 9.80 -9.29 3.96
CA PRO A 75 8.82 -10.03 4.72
C PRO A 75 9.50 -10.82 5.85
N ASP A 76 8.76 -11.05 6.94
CA ASP A 76 9.18 -11.94 8.00
C ASP A 76 9.10 -13.42 7.56
N PRO A 77 9.57 -14.40 8.38
CA PRO A 77 9.51 -15.82 8.02
C PRO A 77 8.11 -16.39 7.79
N THR A 78 7.05 -15.66 8.16
CA THR A 78 5.66 -16.03 7.92
C THR A 78 5.09 -15.37 6.66
N GLY A 79 5.87 -14.54 5.97
CA GLY A 79 5.46 -13.82 4.77
C GLY A 79 4.83 -12.45 5.05
N ILE A 80 4.85 -11.98 6.30
CA ILE A 80 4.21 -10.70 6.67
C ILE A 80 5.20 -9.56 6.52
N ILE A 81 4.80 -8.49 5.83
CA ILE A 81 5.55 -7.24 5.73
C ILE A 81 5.17 -6.31 6.87
N HIS A 82 6.15 -5.98 7.73
CA HIS A 82 5.97 -5.05 8.84
C HIS A 82 6.52 -3.67 8.47
N VAL A 83 5.66 -2.79 7.93
CA VAL A 83 6.07 -1.43 7.53
C VAL A 83 6.42 -0.51 8.70
N GLY A 84 5.92 -0.80 9.91
CA GLY A 84 6.13 0.05 11.08
C GLY A 84 5.16 1.24 11.15
N ARG A 85 5.60 2.36 11.71
CA ARG A 85 4.76 3.53 11.95
C ARG A 85 4.88 4.52 10.79
N ILE A 86 3.78 4.73 10.07
CA ILE A 86 3.68 5.73 9.01
C ILE A 86 3.26 7.08 9.62
N VAL A 87 4.06 8.12 9.40
CA VAL A 87 3.80 9.49 9.84
C VAL A 87 3.49 10.35 8.63
N LEU A 88 2.24 10.83 8.56
CA LEU A 88 1.70 11.62 7.45
C LEU A 88 1.86 13.12 7.71
N SER A 89 2.20 13.88 6.66
CA SER A 89 2.44 15.32 6.74
C SER A 89 2.02 16.05 5.46
N MET A 90 2.16 17.38 5.46
CA MET A 90 1.97 18.20 4.27
C MET A 90 3.14 18.08 3.27
N GLN A 91 4.23 17.40 3.61
CA GLN A 91 5.40 17.23 2.74
C GLN A 91 5.52 15.81 2.20
N GLY A 92 4.54 14.95 2.48
CA GLY A 92 4.56 13.52 2.19
C GLY A 92 4.50 12.70 3.48
N TYR A 93 5.11 11.52 3.46
CA TYR A 93 5.15 10.61 4.60
C TYR A 93 6.58 10.27 5.02
N THR A 94 6.72 9.77 6.25
CA THR A 94 7.92 9.07 6.71
C THR A 94 7.53 7.75 7.35
N VAL A 95 8.41 6.76 7.27
CA VAL A 95 8.22 5.45 7.90
C VAL A 95 9.24 5.29 9.02
N MET A 96 8.75 5.07 10.24
CA MET A 96 9.59 4.76 11.39
C MET A 96 9.54 3.25 11.64
N PRO A 97 10.70 2.55 11.60
CA PRO A 97 10.74 1.12 11.88
C PRO A 97 10.17 0.82 13.25
N PHE A 98 9.41 -0.26 13.36
CA PHE A 98 8.96 -0.75 14.66
C PHE A 98 10.18 -1.19 15.46
N HIS A 99 10.53 -0.41 16.49
CA HIS A 99 11.50 -0.83 17.49
C HIS A 99 10.70 -1.41 18.67
N PRO A 100 10.83 -2.72 18.96
CA PRO A 100 10.20 -3.33 20.12
C PRO A 100 10.73 -2.77 21.44
#